data_AF-A0A561PYY9-F1
#
_entry.id   AF-A0A561PYY9-F1
#
_cell.length_a   1.000
_cell.length_b   1.000
_cell.length_c   1.000
_cell.angle_alpha   90.00
_cell.angle_beta   90.00
_cell.angle_gamma   90.00
#
_symmetry.space_group_name_H-M   'P 1'
#
loop_
_entity.id
_entity.type
_entity.pdbx_description
1 polymer ?
#
loop_
_entity_poly.entity_id
_entity_poly.type
_entity_poly.pdbx_seq_one_letter_code
_entity_poly.pdbx_strand_id
1 'polypeptide(L)'
;MSDAKEFSVSSNGDRWSLEAIDGEMTVIHKANEPSGGHETRTALAAFLNERAGKPEHAALLQVLGQSRDEIDEQLKPDDMETRSLKIATEYLRLGGRRQAKVDDNIVSTRSWEDDPSEADAYWQTHVAPLSEREQRDIMVHLPSISDR
;
A
#
# COMPACT_ATOMS: atom_id res chain seq x y z
N MET A 1 -0.82 -16.23 -13.42
CA MET A 1 -1.65 -17.31 -12.84
C MET A 1 -1.90 -16.89 -11.42
N SER A 2 -3.13 -16.52 -11.07
CA SER A 2 -3.48 -16.14 -9.71
C SER A 2 -3.55 -17.40 -8.87
N ASP A 3 -2.65 -17.56 -7.90
CA ASP A 3 -2.69 -18.68 -6.96
C ASP A 3 -3.49 -18.22 -5.74
N ALA A 4 -4.76 -18.62 -5.69
CA ALA A 4 -5.64 -18.35 -4.56
C ALA A 4 -5.60 -19.56 -3.61
N LYS A 5 -5.03 -19.38 -2.42
CA LYS A 5 -4.90 -20.41 -1.39
C LYS A 5 -5.96 -20.24 -0.31
N GLU A 6 -6.91 -21.17 -0.24
CA GLU A 6 -7.90 -21.22 0.84
C GLU A 6 -7.19 -21.54 2.17
N PHE A 7 -7.50 -20.77 3.22
CA PHE A 7 -6.84 -20.90 4.53
C PHE A 7 -7.80 -21.11 5.70
N SER A 8 -9.06 -20.72 5.55
CA SER A 8 -10.05 -20.88 6.62
C SER A 8 -11.45 -21.05 6.07
N VAL A 9 -12.23 -21.91 6.73
CA VAL A 9 -13.66 -22.05 6.52
C VAL A 9 -14.33 -21.85 7.86
N SER A 10 -15.17 -20.82 7.96
CA SER A 10 -15.93 -20.55 9.17
C SER A 10 -17.01 -21.62 9.36
N SER A 11 -17.41 -21.86 10.60
CA SER A 11 -18.49 -22.80 10.93
C SER A 11 -19.82 -22.44 10.28
N ASN A 12 -20.00 -21.16 9.90
CA ASN A 12 -21.18 -20.69 9.17
C ASN A 12 -21.11 -20.96 7.66
N GLY A 13 -20.00 -21.49 7.14
CA GLY A 13 -19.81 -21.77 5.72
C GLY A 13 -19.16 -20.63 4.92
N ASP A 14 -18.75 -19.55 5.59
CA ASP A 14 -17.88 -18.54 4.99
C ASP A 14 -16.52 -19.14 4.63
N ARG A 15 -16.01 -18.83 3.44
CA ARG A 15 -14.70 -19.28 2.98
C ARG A 15 -13.75 -18.11 2.86
N TRP A 16 -12.52 -18.33 3.29
CA TRP A 16 -11.46 -17.34 3.29
C TRP A 16 -10.27 -17.86 2.49
N SER A 17 -9.89 -17.08 1.48
CA SER A 17 -8.78 -17.39 0.59
C SER A 17 -7.80 -16.22 0.56
N LEU A 18 -6.52 -16.54 0.40
CA LEU A 18 -5.47 -15.57 0.18
C LEU A 18 -5.04 -15.65 -1.29
N GLU A 19 -5.14 -14.55 -2.00
CA GLU A 19 -4.67 -14.42 -3.37
C GLU A 19 -3.43 -13.53 -3.38
N ALA A 20 -2.34 -14.01 -3.99
CA ALA A 20 -1.14 -13.21 -4.23
C ALA A 20 -1.06 -12.87 -5.72
N ILE A 21 -1.19 -11.59 -6.05
CA ILE A 21 -1.07 -11.07 -7.42
C ILE A 21 0.07 -10.08 -7.45
N ASP A 22 1.10 -10.35 -8.27
CA ASP A 22 2.24 -9.46 -8.48
C ASP A 22 2.92 -8.96 -7.18
N GLY A 23 2.90 -9.80 -6.13
CA GLY A 23 3.45 -9.48 -4.80
C GLY A 23 2.47 -8.82 -3.83
N GLU A 24 1.29 -8.43 -4.30
CA GLU A 24 0.22 -7.89 -3.47
C GLU A 24 -0.68 -9.02 -2.95
N MET A 25 -0.80 -9.12 -1.63
CA MET A 25 -1.61 -10.13 -0.96
C MET A 25 -3.01 -9.59 -0.64
N THR A 26 -4.03 -10.23 -1.21
CA THR A 26 -5.44 -9.88 -1.03
C THR A 26 -6.19 -11.04 -0.37
N VAL A 27 -6.90 -10.74 0.71
CA VAL A 27 -7.80 -11.67 1.38
C VAL A 27 -9.17 -11.61 0.72
N ILE A 28 -9.63 -12.75 0.20
CA ILE A 28 -10.94 -12.94 -0.39
C ILE A 28 -11.84 -13.62 0.64
N HIS A 29 -12.90 -12.93 1.03
CA HIS A 29 -13.99 -13.47 1.84
C HIS A 29 -15.15 -13.82 0.94
N LYS A 30 -15.57 -15.09 0.94
CA LYS A 30 -16.77 -15.53 0.27
C LYS A 30 -17.82 -15.91 1.30
N ALA A 31 -18.89 -15.13 1.34
CA ALA A 31 -20.02 -15.41 2.22
C ALA A 31 -20.75 -16.69 1.80
N ASN A 32 -21.39 -17.36 2.75
CA ASN A 32 -22.23 -18.52 2.47
C ASN A 32 -23.48 -18.15 1.63
N GLU A 33 -24.11 -19.15 1.00
CA GLU A 33 -25.32 -19.00 0.18
C GLU A 33 -26.47 -18.27 0.93
N PRO A 34 -26.76 -18.60 2.21
CA PRO A 34 -27.77 -17.89 2.99
C PRO A 34 -27.49 -16.40 3.21
N SER A 35 -26.22 -15.98 3.24
CA SER A 35 -25.80 -14.58 3.41
C SER A 35 -25.59 -13.85 2.08
N GLY A 36 -26.09 -14.42 0.97
CA GLY A 36 -26.12 -13.80 -0.35
C GLY A 36 -24.88 -14.07 -1.20
N GLY A 37 -23.95 -14.92 -0.77
CA GLY A 37 -22.80 -15.34 -1.60
C GLY A 37 -21.82 -14.22 -1.95
N HIS A 38 -21.87 -13.08 -1.26
CA HIS A 38 -21.03 -11.93 -1.57
C HIS A 38 -19.54 -12.26 -1.42
N GLU A 39 -18.78 -11.96 -2.47
CA GLU A 39 -17.33 -11.98 -2.44
C GLU A 39 -16.82 -10.57 -2.09
N THR A 40 -16.09 -10.47 -0.98
CA THR A 40 -15.42 -9.23 -0.57
C THR A 40 -13.93 -9.42 -0.66
N ARG A 41 -13.24 -8.48 -1.30
CA ARG A 41 -11.78 -8.48 -1.42
C ARG A 41 -11.22 -7.40 -0.52
N THR A 42 -10.31 -7.78 0.37
CA THR A 42 -9.73 -6.90 1.38
C THR A 42 -8.21 -7.03 1.33
N ALA A 43 -7.50 -5.90 1.35
CA ALA A 43 -6.03 -5.94 1.43
C ALA A 43 -5.58 -6.65 2.71
N LEU A 44 -4.49 -7.43 2.64
CA LEU A 44 -3.98 -8.20 3.78
C LEU A 44 -3.76 -7.34 5.02
N ALA A 45 -3.14 -6.15 4.86
CA ALA A 45 -2.91 -5.21 5.97
C ALA A 45 -4.22 -4.76 6.66
N ALA A 46 -5.23 -4.41 5.86
CA ALA A 46 -6.53 -3.99 6.39
C ALA A 46 -7.23 -5.15 7.11
N PHE A 47 -7.17 -6.36 6.54
CA PHE A 47 -7.74 -7.57 7.14
C PHE A 47 -7.10 -7.90 8.49
N LEU A 48 -5.76 -7.85 8.58
CA LEU A 48 -5.02 -8.10 9.81
C LEU A 48 -5.42 -7.11 10.91
N ASN A 49 -5.56 -5.83 10.58
CA ASN A 49 -5.97 -4.80 11.53
C ASN A 49 -7.44 -4.97 11.98
N GLU A 50 -8.37 -5.23 11.06
CA GLU A 50 -9.80 -5.37 11.35
C GLU A 50 -10.18 -6.66 12.08
N ARG A 51 -9.41 -7.74 11.89
CA ARG A 51 -9.72 -9.08 12.42
C ARG A 51 -8.76 -9.50 13.53
N ALA A 52 -7.97 -8.58 14.06
CA ALA A 52 -7.10 -8.81 15.21
C ALA A 52 -7.87 -9.50 16.36
N GLY A 53 -7.37 -10.66 16.80
CA GLY A 53 -7.96 -11.45 17.89
C GLY A 53 -9.06 -12.43 17.52
N LYS A 54 -9.41 -12.58 16.23
CA LYS A 54 -10.39 -13.57 15.74
C LYS A 54 -9.73 -14.86 15.24
N PRO A 55 -10.42 -16.02 15.22
CA PRO A 55 -9.82 -17.29 14.77
C PRO A 55 -9.36 -17.26 13.31
N GLU A 56 -10.00 -16.47 12.44
CA GLU A 56 -9.61 -16.32 11.05
C GLU A 56 -8.24 -15.64 10.91
N HIS A 57 -7.92 -14.71 11.82
CA HIS A 57 -6.60 -14.08 11.89
C HIS A 57 -5.52 -15.10 12.25
N ALA A 58 -5.79 -16.01 13.17
CA ALA A 58 -4.84 -17.08 13.52
C ALA A 58 -4.62 -18.06 12.36
N ALA A 59 -5.68 -18.43 11.64
CA ALA A 59 -5.59 -19.33 10.48
C ALA A 59 -4.79 -18.72 9.32
N LEU A 60 -4.95 -17.41 9.08
CA LEU A 60 -4.19 -16.68 8.07
C LEU A 60 -2.68 -16.68 8.37
N LEU A 61 -2.30 -16.42 9.63
CA LEU A 61 -0.91 -16.47 10.06
C LEU A 61 -0.29 -17.86 9.84
N GLN A 62 -1.08 -18.93 10.02
CA GLN A 62 -0.63 -20.30 9.81
C GLN A 62 -0.35 -20.61 8.33
N VAL A 63 -1.19 -20.11 7.40
CA VAL A 63 -1.05 -20.38 5.96
C VAL A 63 0.07 -19.59 5.31
N LEU A 64 0.35 -18.39 5.80
CA LEU A 64 1.48 -17.60 5.32
C LEU A 64 2.81 -18.34 5.56
N GLY A 65 2.90 -19.21 6.57
CA GLY A 65 4.11 -20.03 6.83
C GLY A 65 5.38 -19.21 7.10
N GLN A 66 5.23 -17.90 7.16
CA GLN A 66 6.23 -16.89 7.44
C GLN A 66 6.01 -16.44 8.88
N SER A 67 7.11 -16.18 9.57
CA SER A 67 7.09 -15.74 10.95
C SER A 67 6.30 -14.43 11.02
N ARG A 68 5.51 -14.24 12.10
CA ARG A 68 4.78 -12.99 12.36
C ARG A 68 5.66 -11.76 12.13
N ASP A 69 6.95 -11.85 12.45
CA ASP A 69 7.93 -10.79 12.23
C ASP A 69 8.28 -10.57 10.75
N GLU A 70 8.34 -11.58 9.88
CA GLU A 70 8.67 -11.42 8.45
C GLU A 70 7.52 -10.80 7.66
N ILE A 71 6.29 -11.17 8.00
CA ILE A 71 5.08 -10.57 7.42
C ILE A 71 4.97 -9.13 7.89
N ASP A 72 5.19 -8.88 9.18
CA ASP A 72 5.22 -7.53 9.72
C ASP A 72 6.32 -6.72 9.03
N GLU A 73 7.55 -7.24 8.90
CA GLU A 73 8.70 -6.62 8.19
C GLU A 73 8.39 -6.28 6.73
N GLN A 74 7.76 -7.19 5.98
CA GLN A 74 7.37 -6.98 4.58
C GLN A 74 6.17 -6.03 4.41
N LEU A 75 5.33 -5.90 5.45
CA LEU A 75 4.20 -4.99 5.48
C LEU A 75 4.48 -3.68 6.24
N LYS A 76 5.69 -3.48 6.80
CA LYS A 76 6.01 -2.21 7.47
C LYS A 76 6.09 -1.11 6.42
N PRO A 77 5.39 0.02 6.63
CA PRO A 77 5.62 1.22 5.85
C PRO A 77 7.05 1.78 5.98
N ASP A 78 7.86 1.30 6.93
CA ASP A 78 9.26 1.74 7.18
C ASP A 78 10.20 1.58 5.95
N ASP A 79 10.05 0.51 5.17
CA ASP A 79 10.85 0.31 3.94
C ASP A 79 10.38 1.25 2.81
N MET A 80 9.09 1.57 2.81
CA MET A 80 8.51 2.54 1.88
C MET A 80 8.85 3.98 2.28
N GLU A 81 8.93 4.31 3.56
CA GLU A 81 9.46 5.60 4.05
C GLU A 81 10.92 5.78 3.64
N THR A 82 11.74 4.73 3.76
CA THR A 82 13.14 4.76 3.31
C THR A 82 13.25 4.99 1.80
N ARG A 83 12.42 4.31 0.99
CA ARG A 83 12.39 4.49 -0.48
C ARG A 83 11.86 5.86 -0.87
N SER A 84 10.76 6.30 -0.27
CA SER A 84 10.11 7.57 -0.55
C SER A 84 11.02 8.76 -0.21
N LEU A 85 11.67 8.70 0.95
CA LEU A 85 12.67 9.69 1.36
C LEU A 85 13.85 9.75 0.39
N LYS A 86 14.35 8.59 -0.07
CA LYS A 86 15.45 8.52 -1.03
C LYS A 86 15.08 9.13 -2.37
N ILE A 87 13.88 8.83 -2.88
CA ILE A 87 13.37 9.39 -4.14
C ILE A 87 13.18 10.90 -4.02
N ALA A 88 12.56 11.38 -2.94
CA ALA A 88 12.38 12.81 -2.70
C ALA A 88 13.72 13.56 -2.56
N THR A 89 14.67 12.99 -1.83
CA THR A 89 16.01 13.56 -1.66
C THR A 89 16.73 13.68 -2.99
N GLU A 90 16.67 12.65 -3.83
CA GLU A 90 17.35 12.69 -5.13
C GLU A 90 16.66 13.63 -6.12
N TYR A 91 15.33 13.69 -6.12
CA TYR A 91 14.58 14.68 -6.89
C TYR A 91 14.96 16.12 -6.50
N LEU A 92 15.06 16.43 -5.20
CA LEU A 92 15.52 17.73 -4.71
C LEU A 92 16.98 18.00 -5.10
N ARG A 93 17.85 16.97 -5.06
CA ARG A 93 19.26 17.08 -5.47
C ARG A 93 19.42 17.43 -6.94
N LEU A 94 18.54 16.95 -7.81
CA LEU A 94 18.48 17.28 -9.24
C LEU A 94 17.91 18.69 -9.50
N GLY A 95 17.58 19.45 -8.44
CA GLY A 95 17.02 20.80 -8.54
C GLY A 95 15.51 20.81 -8.73
N GLY A 96 14.81 19.74 -8.33
CA GLY A 96 13.36 19.67 -8.33
C GLY A 96 12.72 20.81 -7.53
N ARG A 97 11.75 21.49 -8.14
CA ARG A 97 11.04 22.66 -7.60
C ARG A 97 9.57 22.36 -7.29
N ARG A 98 9.08 21.14 -7.53
CA ARG A 98 7.71 20.75 -7.14
C ARG A 98 7.58 20.82 -5.62
N GLN A 99 6.53 21.49 -5.19
CA GLN A 99 6.17 21.60 -3.78
C GLN A 99 4.95 20.74 -3.50
N ALA A 100 4.94 20.10 -2.34
CA ALA A 100 3.77 19.38 -1.87
C ALA A 100 2.72 20.39 -1.40
N LYS A 101 1.51 20.26 -1.94
CA LYS A 101 0.35 20.91 -1.38
C LYS A 101 -0.36 19.89 -0.51
N VAL A 102 -0.24 20.04 0.80
CA VAL A 102 -0.96 19.24 1.80
C VAL A 102 -2.17 20.08 2.22
N ASP A 103 -3.35 19.74 1.68
CA ASP A 103 -4.63 20.18 2.25
C ASP A 103 -5.15 19.07 3.18
N ASP A 104 -6.02 19.40 4.15
CA ASP A 104 -6.51 18.52 5.24
C ASP A 104 -6.99 17.11 4.83
N ASN A 105 -7.18 16.81 3.54
CA ASN A 105 -7.55 15.47 3.06
C ASN A 105 -6.92 15.06 1.70
N ILE A 106 -6.07 15.88 1.07
CA ILE A 106 -5.50 15.60 -0.27
C ILE A 106 -4.08 16.16 -0.36
N VAL A 107 -3.14 15.32 -0.79
CA VAL A 107 -1.79 15.75 -1.17
C VAL A 107 -1.73 15.84 -2.69
N SER A 108 -1.50 17.03 -3.22
CA SER A 108 -1.38 17.29 -4.66
C SER A 108 -0.09 18.03 -4.97
N THR A 109 0.59 17.68 -6.05
CA THR A 109 1.74 18.45 -6.54
C THR A 109 1.30 19.54 -7.49
N ARG A 110 1.63 20.79 -7.16
CA ARG A 110 1.54 21.90 -8.10
C ARG A 110 2.94 22.36 -8.47
N SER A 111 3.30 22.24 -9.75
CA SER A 111 4.48 22.89 -10.32
C SER A 111 4.14 24.36 -10.57
N TRP A 112 4.90 25.28 -9.97
CA TRP A 112 4.81 26.72 -10.24
C TRP A 112 5.95 27.23 -11.14
N GLU A 113 7.06 26.49 -11.21
CA GLU A 113 8.20 26.71 -12.10
C GLU A 113 8.54 25.39 -12.79
N ASP A 114 9.01 25.49 -14.04
CA ASP A 114 9.51 24.34 -14.80
C ASP A 114 10.69 23.71 -14.06
N ASP A 115 10.58 22.41 -13.77
CA ASP A 115 11.71 21.66 -13.23
C ASP A 115 12.86 21.66 -14.25
N PRO A 116 14.12 21.62 -13.78
CA PRO A 116 15.24 21.24 -14.63
C PRO A 116 14.93 19.91 -15.34
N SER A 117 15.33 19.77 -16.61
CA SER A 117 14.99 18.59 -17.42
C SER A 117 15.39 17.26 -16.77
N GLU A 118 16.46 17.25 -15.96
CA GLU A 118 16.89 16.08 -15.19
C GLU A 118 15.93 15.70 -14.07
N ALA A 119 15.43 16.69 -13.31
CA ALA A 119 14.46 16.47 -12.23
C ALA A 119 13.09 16.05 -12.77
N ASP A 120 12.64 16.63 -13.89
CA ASP A 120 11.38 16.25 -14.53
C ASP A 120 11.43 14.80 -15.06
N ALA A 121 12.51 14.44 -15.76
CA ALA A 121 12.71 13.07 -16.26
C ALA A 121 12.78 12.05 -15.11
N TYR A 122 13.45 12.39 -14.01
CA TYR A 122 13.51 11.57 -12.82
C TYR A 122 12.11 11.35 -12.22
N TRP A 123 11.30 12.42 -12.11
CA TRP A 123 9.93 12.32 -11.63
C TRP A 123 9.06 11.43 -12.52
N GLN A 124 9.11 11.62 -13.84
CA GLN A 124 8.31 10.85 -14.80
C GLN A 124 8.70 9.36 -14.79
N THR A 125 9.96 9.04 -14.48
CA THR A 125 10.45 7.66 -14.46
C THR A 125 10.20 6.97 -13.12
N HIS A 126 10.37 7.68 -12.00
CA HIS A 126 10.38 7.08 -10.67
C HIS A 126 9.13 7.35 -9.83
N VAL A 127 8.38 8.42 -10.11
CA VAL A 127 7.24 8.85 -9.30
C VAL A 127 5.91 8.73 -10.05
N ALA A 128 5.85 9.19 -11.31
CA ALA A 128 4.63 9.15 -12.12
C ALA A 128 4.02 7.74 -12.32
N PRO A 129 4.79 6.64 -12.45
CA PRO A 129 4.19 5.31 -12.60
C PRO A 129 3.76 4.66 -11.28
N LEU A 130 4.07 5.26 -10.12
CA LEU A 130 3.71 4.72 -8.81
C LEU A 130 2.23 4.96 -8.48
N SER A 131 1.69 4.19 -7.54
CA SER A 131 0.32 4.37 -7.05
C SER A 131 0.14 5.72 -6.34
N GLU A 132 -1.10 6.22 -6.27
CA GLU A 132 -1.39 7.49 -5.57
C GLU A 132 -0.93 7.46 -4.10
N ARG A 133 -0.89 6.30 -3.46
CA ARG A 133 -0.40 6.17 -2.09
C ARG A 133 1.12 6.40 -2.03
N GLU A 134 1.87 5.70 -2.86
CA GLU A 134 3.33 5.84 -2.92
C GLU A 134 3.76 7.24 -3.36
N GLN A 135 3.05 7.85 -4.31
CA GLN A 135 3.30 9.23 -4.71
C GLN A 135 3.13 10.18 -3.53
N ARG A 136 2.08 9.99 -2.72
CA ARG A 136 1.85 10.80 -1.52
C ARG A 136 2.97 10.66 -0.49
N ASP A 137 3.45 9.43 -0.26
CA ASP A 137 4.54 9.18 0.68
C ASP A 137 5.83 9.91 0.25
N ILE A 138 6.14 9.94 -1.05
CA ILE A 138 7.24 10.75 -1.60
C ILE A 138 6.98 12.23 -1.41
N MET A 139 5.76 12.70 -1.71
CA MET A 139 5.39 14.11 -1.63
C MET A 139 5.48 14.65 -0.19
N VAL A 140 5.21 13.85 0.83
CA VAL A 140 5.34 14.25 2.25
C VAL A 140 6.77 14.67 2.61
N HIS A 141 7.78 14.14 1.91
CA HIS A 141 9.18 14.52 2.10
C HIS A 141 9.62 15.75 1.30
N LEU A 142 8.77 16.28 0.41
CA LEU A 142 9.05 17.50 -0.33
C LEU A 142 8.71 18.74 0.51
N PRO A 143 9.31 19.90 0.20
CA PRO A 143 8.94 21.17 0.82
C PRO A 143 7.44 21.45 0.66
N SER A 144 6.75 21.68 1.78
CA SER A 144 5.33 22.06 1.80
C SER A 144 5.16 23.53 1.45
N ILE A 145 4.10 23.85 0.71
CA ILE A 145 3.72 25.23 0.40
C ILE A 145 3.08 25.96 1.60
N SER A 146 2.52 25.21 2.55
CA SER A 146 1.75 25.75 3.68
C SER A 146 2.64 26.22 4.84
N ASP A 147 3.96 26.05 4.75
CA ASP A 147 4.95 26.45 5.78
C ASP A 147 5.38 27.93 5.65
N ARG A 148 4.60 28.78 4.96
CA ARG A 148 4.93 30.19 4.71
C ARG A 148 3.84 31.15 5.17
#